data_AF-A0A2V7E299-F1
#
_entry.id   AF-A0A2V7E299-F1
#
_cell.length_a   1.000
_cell.length_b   1.000
_cell.length_c   1.000
_cell.angle_alpha   90.00
_cell.angle_beta   90.00
_cell.angle_gamma   90.00
#
_symmetry.space_group_name_H-M   'P 1'
#
loop_
_entity.id
_entity.type
_entity.pdbx_description
1 polymer ?
#
loop_
_entity_poly.entity_id
_entity_poly.type
_entity_poly.pdbx_seq_one_letter_code
_entity_poly.pdbx_strand_id
1 'polypeptide(L)'
;MLLTTSVFILAACGADTDRQYMKLDQTYTTAEFRRDLAACTKSGNVDDECMKSRGWVAVTPPATKRPVEEPYRPGVQRNRL
;
A
#
# COMPACT_ATOMS: atom_id res chain seq x y z
N MET A 1 9.39 4.86 43.43
CA MET A 1 8.60 4.66 42.19
C MET A 1 9.39 5.21 41.02
N LEU A 2 10.24 4.39 40.40
CA LEU A 2 10.88 4.75 39.13
C LEU A 2 10.01 4.19 38.01
N LEU A 3 9.22 5.05 37.37
CA LEU A 3 8.55 4.72 36.11
C LEU A 3 9.60 4.75 35.01
N THR A 4 10.23 3.62 34.74
CA THR A 4 11.08 3.40 33.57
C THR A 4 10.20 3.56 32.33
N THR A 5 10.28 4.72 31.68
CA THR A 5 9.62 5.01 30.42
C THR A 5 10.27 4.15 29.32
N SER A 6 9.68 2.98 29.05
CA SER A 6 10.06 2.13 27.94
C SER A 6 9.71 2.82 26.63
N VAL A 7 10.70 3.48 26.02
CA VAL A 7 10.61 4.02 24.67
C VAL A 7 10.67 2.84 23.70
N PHE A 8 9.50 2.36 23.25
CA PHE A 8 9.41 1.41 22.15
C PHE A 8 9.60 2.15 20.82
N ILE A 9 10.85 2.23 20.35
CA ILE A 9 11.12 2.59 18.95
C ILE A 9 10.93 1.32 18.11
N LEU A 10 9.70 1.10 17.66
CA LEU A 10 9.40 0.11 16.62
C LEU A 10 9.81 0.70 15.26
N ALA A 11 11.10 0.61 14.94
CA ALA A 11 11.57 0.78 13.57
C ALA A 11 11.18 -0.46 12.78
N ALA A 12 10.04 -0.40 12.09
CA ALA A 12 9.63 -1.42 11.13
C ALA A 12 10.53 -1.36 9.89
N CYS A 13 11.63 -2.11 9.91
CA CYS A 13 12.36 -2.51 8.71
C CYS A 13 11.65 -3.75 8.13
N GLY A 14 10.56 -3.54 7.40
CA GLY A 14 9.84 -4.60 6.69
C GLY A 14 9.78 -4.25 5.22
N ALA A 15 10.46 -5.04 4.38
CA ALA A 15 10.29 -5.07 2.94
C ALA A 15 8.92 -5.71 2.62
N ASP A 16 7.85 -5.04 3.03
CA ASP A 16 6.49 -5.44 2.74
C ASP A 16 6.05 -4.64 1.53
N THR A 17 5.78 -5.36 0.43
CA THR A 17 5.18 -4.90 -0.84
C THR A 17 4.92 -3.40 -0.89
N ASP A 18 5.64 -2.66 -1.76
CA ASP A 18 5.62 -1.19 -1.92
C ASP A 18 4.21 -0.61 -2.20
N ARG A 19 3.32 -0.75 -1.23
CA ARG A 19 1.98 -0.19 -1.22
C ARG A 19 2.16 1.24 -0.77
N GLN A 20 2.13 2.12 -1.76
CA GLN A 20 2.31 3.53 -1.57
C GLN A 20 0.95 4.15 -1.28
N TYR A 21 0.90 5.02 -0.27
CA TYR A 21 -0.29 5.76 0.10
C TYR A 21 -0.06 7.25 -0.06
N MET A 22 -1.08 7.96 -0.52
CA MET A 22 -1.04 9.41 -0.69
C MET A 22 -2.40 10.02 -0.38
N LYS A 23 -2.42 11.21 0.23
CA LYS A 23 -3.63 12.06 0.22
C LYS A 23 -3.66 12.83 -1.09
N LEU A 24 -4.72 12.69 -1.86
CA LEU A 24 -4.83 13.32 -3.18
C LEU A 24 -5.38 14.75 -3.11
N ASP A 25 -6.08 15.07 -2.03
CA ASP A 25 -6.84 16.30 -1.82
C ASP A 25 -6.20 17.25 -0.80
N GLN A 26 -5.16 16.82 -0.08
CA GLN A 26 -4.61 17.54 1.07
C GLN A 26 -3.09 17.46 1.10
N THR A 27 -2.44 18.57 1.45
CA THR A 27 -1.03 18.54 1.85
C THR A 27 -0.91 17.85 3.20
N TYR A 28 0.13 17.02 3.34
CA TYR A 28 0.42 16.32 4.59
C TYR A 28 1.92 16.31 4.85
N THR A 29 2.27 16.10 6.11
CA THR A 29 3.64 15.95 6.55
C THR A 29 4.00 14.46 6.68
N THR A 30 5.29 14.17 6.57
CA THR A 30 5.82 12.82 6.83
C THR A 30 5.53 12.35 8.26
N ALA A 31 5.44 13.29 9.22
CA ALA A 31 5.12 12.97 10.60
C ALA A 31 3.68 12.45 10.77
N GLU A 32 2.72 13.05 10.05
CA GLU A 32 1.34 12.58 10.03
C GLU A 32 1.23 11.22 9.36
N PHE A 33 1.88 11.05 8.21
CA PHE A 33 1.92 9.76 7.51
C PHE A 33 2.43 8.64 8.43
N ARG A 34 3.56 8.84 9.11
CA ARG A 34 4.13 7.83 10.02
C ARG A 34 3.23 7.53 11.21
N ARG A 35 2.54 8.54 11.76
CA ARG A 35 1.60 8.37 12.87
C ARG A 35 0.42 7.50 12.45
N ASP A 36 -0.18 7.81 11.31
CA ASP A 36 -1.35 7.09 10.79
C ASP A 36 -0.97 5.69 10.32
N LEU A 37 0.17 5.54 9.65
CA LEU A 37 0.72 4.25 9.26
C LEU A 37 0.93 3.35 10.48
N ALA A 38 1.56 3.85 11.54
CA ALA A 38 1.76 3.09 12.77
C ALA A 38 0.44 2.72 13.45
N ALA A 39 -0.54 3.63 13.47
CA ALA A 39 -1.86 3.38 14.05
C ALA A 39 -2.68 2.35 13.23
N CYS A 40 -2.48 2.31 11.91
CA CYS A 40 -3.17 1.40 11.01
C CYS A 40 -2.40 0.11 10.73
N THR A 41 -1.18 -0.05 11.24
CA THR A 41 -0.41 -1.29 11.09
C THR A 41 -0.80 -2.28 12.19
N LYS A 42 -1.31 -3.45 11.79
CA LYS A 42 -1.70 -4.55 12.67
C LYS A 42 -0.95 -5.81 12.27
N SER A 43 -0.25 -6.44 13.21
CA SER A 43 0.47 -7.70 12.98
C SER A 43 1.42 -7.65 11.76
N GLY A 44 2.08 -6.51 11.55
CA GLY A 44 3.01 -6.29 10.43
C GLY A 44 2.36 -5.90 9.10
N ASN A 45 1.03 -5.86 9.01
CA ASN A 45 0.31 -5.48 7.79
C ASN A 45 -0.44 -4.15 7.98
N VAL A 46 -0.45 -3.31 6.95
CA VAL A 46 -1.20 -2.05 6.97
C VAL A 46 -2.67 -2.32 6.62
N ASP A 47 -3.57 -1.87 7.47
CA ASP A 47 -5.02 -1.95 7.27
C ASP A 47 -5.49 -0.85 6.31
N ASP A 48 -5.88 -1.26 5.09
CA ASP A 48 -6.32 -0.37 4.01
C ASP A 48 -7.54 0.49 4.40
N GLU A 49 -8.51 -0.09 5.10
CA GLU A 49 -9.73 0.62 5.50
C GLU A 49 -9.42 1.65 6.59
N CYS A 50 -8.50 1.32 7.50
CA CYS A 50 -7.99 2.29 8.47
C CYS A 50 -7.28 3.46 7.77
N MET A 51 -6.40 3.18 6.80
CA MET A 51 -5.70 4.21 6.03
C MET A 51 -6.69 5.10 5.27
N LYS A 52 -7.65 4.49 4.58
CA LYS A 52 -8.70 5.18 3.82
C LYS A 52 -9.58 6.07 4.69
N SER A 53 -9.96 5.62 5.88
CA SER A 53 -10.74 6.42 6.84
C SER A 53 -10.03 7.71 7.28
N ARG A 54 -8.70 7.74 7.19
CA ARG A 54 -7.83 8.88 7.49
C ARG A 54 -7.46 9.71 6.25
N GLY A 55 -8.06 9.40 5.11
CA GLY A 55 -7.86 10.09 3.83
C GLY A 55 -6.67 9.58 3.01
N TRP A 56 -6.02 8.49 3.44
CA TRP A 56 -4.92 7.90 2.68
C TRP A 56 -5.44 6.96 1.59
N VAL A 57 -5.04 7.20 0.35
CA VAL A 57 -5.42 6.38 -0.79
C VAL A 57 -4.22 5.57 -1.26
N ALA A 58 -4.40 4.26 -1.44
CA ALA A 58 -3.38 3.43 -2.07
C ALA A 58 -3.23 3.81 -3.55
N VAL A 59 -2.05 4.29 -3.93
CA VAL A 59 -1.74 4.69 -5.32
C VAL A 59 -1.10 3.55 -6.11
N THR A 60 -0.50 2.58 -5.42
CA THR A 60 -0.08 1.34 -6.05
C THR A 60 -1.35 0.51 -6.34
N PRO A 61 -1.63 0.16 -7.60
CA PRO A 61 -2.72 -0.78 -7.87
C PRO A 61 -2.48 -2.05 -7.04
N PRO A 62 -3.54 -2.68 -6.50
CA PRO A 62 -3.37 -3.96 -5.83
C PRO A 62 -2.58 -4.86 -6.77
N ALA A 63 -1.67 -5.67 -6.24
CA ALA A 63 -0.95 -6.67 -7.02
C ALA A 63 -1.95 -7.74 -7.51
N THR A 64 -2.91 -7.36 -8.35
CA THR A 64 -3.61 -8.24 -9.24
C THR A 64 -2.50 -8.90 -10.03
N LYS A 65 -2.33 -10.20 -9.80
CA LYS A 65 -1.57 -11.12 -10.65
C LYS A 65 -1.64 -10.56 -12.07
N ARG A 66 -0.47 -10.26 -12.65
CA ARG A 66 -0.36 -9.80 -14.05
C ARG A 66 -1.40 -10.58 -14.84
N PRO A 67 -2.32 -9.95 -15.60
CA PRO A 67 -3.10 -10.71 -16.55
C PRO A 67 -2.06 -11.49 -17.36
N VAL A 68 -2.19 -12.82 -17.36
CA VAL A 68 -1.35 -13.68 -18.19
C VAL A 68 -1.37 -13.01 -19.56
N GLU A 69 -0.22 -12.53 -20.04
CA GLU A 69 -0.10 -12.08 -21.41
C GLU A 69 -0.46 -13.30 -22.25
N GLU A 70 -1.70 -13.35 -22.70
CA GLU A 70 -2.13 -14.29 -23.73
C GLU A 70 -1.15 -14.09 -24.89
N PRO A 71 -0.37 -15.11 -25.29
CA PRO A 71 0.61 -14.93 -26.35
C PRO A 71 -0.13 -14.43 -27.58
N TYR A 72 0.25 -13.26 -28.07
CA TYR A 72 -0.26 -12.72 -29.33
C TYR A 72 -0.12 -13.79 -30.42
N ARG A 73 -1.26 -14.33 -30.89
CA ARG A 73 -1.32 -15.24 -32.05
C ARG A 73 -1.74 -14.43 -33.28
N PRO A 74 -0.81 -13.91 -34.10
CA PRO A 74 -1.17 -13.40 -35.41
C PRO A 74 -1.58 -14.59 -36.28
N GLY A 75 -2.84 -14.68 -36.71
CA GLY A 75 -3.18 -15.75 -37.64
C GLY A 75 -4.64 -16.10 -37.95
N VAL A 76 -5.66 -15.39 -37.47
CA VAL A 76 -7.03 -15.62 -37.97
C VAL A 76 -7.40 -14.55 -38.98
N GLN A 77 -6.67 -14.53 -40.10
CA GLN A 77 -7.14 -13.88 -41.31
C GLN A 77 -8.21 -14.80 -41.91
N ARG A 78 -9.46 -14.59 -41.47
CA ARG A 78 -10.62 -15.29 -42.01
C ARG A 78 -10.83 -14.76 -43.43
N ASN A 79 -10.21 -15.45 -44.41
CA ASN A 79 -10.38 -15.14 -45.82
C ASN A 79 -11.88 -15.11 -46.12
N ARG A 80 -12.34 -13.92 -46.49
CA ARG A 80 -13.64 -13.68 -47.09
C ARG A 80 -13.45 -13.83 -48.59
N LEU A 81 -13.71 -15.03 -49.11
CA LEU A 81 -14.05 -15.30 -50.52
C LEU A 81 -15.12 -16.39 -50.53
#